data_AF-A0A7C2XNZ4-F1
#
_entry.id   AF-A0A7C2XNZ4-F1
#
_cell.length_a   1.000
_cell.length_b   1.000
_cell.length_c   1.000
_cell.angle_alpha   90.00
_cell.angle_beta   90.00
_cell.angle_gamma   90.00
#
_symmetry.space_group_name_H-M   'P 1'
#
loop_
_entity.id
_entity.type
_entity.pdbx_description
1 polymer ?
#
loop_
_entity_poly.entity_id
_entity_poly.type
_entity_poly.pdbx_seq_one_letter_code
_entity_poly.pdbx_strand_id
1 'polypeptide(L)'
;MRMTRKEFLEFTGRAMMGALVAPDFFHFLEAPRGFIEDILESPRVKKIHKYIEEHREEHIAKIQRDLRQPSVSSWNMGIQEMAELMRESFKELGCKEAELVKTDGYPGVWAWYDAGAPKTISTYMMYDTQPFNEKEWSSPPLAANRVKMDPFGEVIIARGAINSKGPNRMFLNACEAIIACEGKLPLNIMFTCDGEEEQGSPHFHQVLAPYISRLKTCRAHLSAGPSQNRDGFVNMYLGNKGIAYVELECHGRYWGRGPQRMPIHSSRKAILDSPVWRLVKALSTMVDETGNKILIEGYYDAIVPPTEEEVMLVNTLIARFGERALASERENVKVWMNDWSAAEAIWHLVFDTTLNINGIWAGYTGPGS
;
A
#
# COMPACT_ATOMS: atom_id res chain seq x y z
N MET A 1 33.66 22.04 10.23
CA MET A 1 33.28 23.36 9.71
C MET A 1 31.96 23.16 8.99
N ARG A 2 30.84 23.74 9.47
CA ARG A 2 29.50 23.52 8.90
C ARG A 2 29.35 24.39 7.65
N MET A 3 29.25 23.77 6.47
CA MET A 3 28.89 24.47 5.23
C MET A 3 27.44 24.92 5.30
N THR A 4 27.19 26.13 4.84
CA THR A 4 25.87 26.71 4.64
C THR A 4 25.22 26.16 3.36
N ARG A 5 23.88 26.20 3.29
CA ARG A 5 23.10 25.74 2.13
C ARG A 5 23.51 26.40 0.80
N LYS A 6 24.02 27.64 0.85
CA LYS A 6 24.54 28.35 -0.32
C LYS A 6 25.90 27.79 -0.77
N GLU A 7 26.78 27.47 0.17
CA GLU A 7 28.08 26.84 -0.12
C GLU A 7 27.91 25.42 -0.67
N PHE A 8 26.87 24.68 -0.24
CA PHE A 8 26.51 23.37 -0.80
C PHE A 8 26.09 23.46 -2.27
N LEU A 9 25.27 24.45 -2.64
CA LEU A 9 24.78 24.65 -4.02
C LEU A 9 25.87 25.15 -4.98
N GLU A 10 26.86 25.89 -4.49
CA GLU A 10 28.03 26.31 -5.30
C GLU A 10 29.05 25.16 -5.47
N PHE A 11 29.10 24.20 -4.54
CA PHE A 11 29.98 23.03 -4.60
C PHE A 11 29.50 21.96 -5.58
N THR A 12 28.18 21.73 -5.67
CA THR A 12 27.57 20.73 -6.57
C THR A 12 27.68 21.08 -8.06
N GLY A 13 28.00 22.33 -8.40
CA GLY A 13 28.27 22.75 -9.78
C GLY A 13 29.60 22.26 -10.36
N ARG A 14 30.51 21.67 -9.57
CA ARG A 14 31.86 21.25 -10.03
C ARG A 14 32.29 19.83 -9.66
N ALA A 15 31.56 19.11 -8.81
CA ALA A 15 31.97 17.78 -8.34
C ALA A 15 31.14 16.63 -8.93
N MET A 16 31.00 16.57 -10.27
CA MET A 16 30.78 15.29 -10.94
C MET A 16 32.12 14.57 -11.02
N MET A 17 32.46 13.76 -10.01
CA MET A 17 33.25 12.52 -10.14
C MET A 17 33.61 12.00 -8.75
N GLY A 18 33.08 10.81 -8.45
CA GLY A 18 33.71 9.89 -7.51
C GLY A 18 33.26 10.02 -6.05
N ALA A 19 32.21 9.31 -5.68
CA ALA A 19 32.06 8.80 -4.33
C ALA A 19 31.88 7.28 -4.41
N LEU A 20 32.90 6.57 -3.92
CA LEU A 20 32.89 5.12 -3.69
C LEU A 20 31.89 4.80 -2.57
N VAL A 21 30.91 3.94 -2.86
CA VAL A 21 29.91 3.43 -1.90
C VAL A 21 29.97 1.90 -1.88
N ALA A 22 29.56 1.32 -0.75
CA ALA A 22 29.84 -0.05 -0.31
C ALA A 22 29.47 -1.16 -1.34
N PRO A 23 30.24 -2.27 -1.42
CA PRO A 23 30.21 -3.19 -2.56
C PRO A 23 28.94 -4.06 -2.73
N ASP A 24 28.02 -4.07 -1.75
CA ASP A 24 26.98 -5.11 -1.65
C ASP A 24 25.54 -4.60 -1.79
N PHE A 25 25.34 -3.32 -2.09
CA PHE A 25 24.02 -2.78 -2.44
C PHE A 25 23.84 -2.82 -3.96
N PHE A 26 22.72 -3.40 -4.41
CA PHE A 26 22.34 -3.35 -5.81
C PHE A 26 21.95 -1.91 -6.14
N HIS A 27 22.84 -1.17 -6.80
CA HIS A 27 22.47 0.12 -7.37
C HIS A 27 21.55 -0.14 -8.55
N PHE A 28 20.26 0.16 -8.37
CA PHE A 28 19.26 0.01 -9.43
C PHE A 28 19.67 0.78 -10.71
N LEU A 29 20.47 1.83 -10.55
CA LEU A 29 21.00 2.68 -11.61
C LEU A 29 22.24 2.10 -12.34
N GLU A 30 22.82 1.00 -11.86
CA GLU A 30 24.02 0.37 -12.45
C GLU A 30 23.71 -0.82 -13.37
N ALA A 31 22.44 -1.20 -13.53
CA ALA A 31 22.06 -2.23 -14.49
C ALA A 31 22.48 -1.80 -15.92
N PRO A 32 23.22 -2.64 -16.68
CA PRO A 32 23.60 -2.30 -18.05
C PRO A 32 22.39 -1.94 -18.90
N ARG A 33 22.56 -0.99 -19.84
CA ARG A 33 21.52 -0.76 -20.87
C ARG A 33 21.20 -2.07 -21.57
N GLY A 34 19.92 -2.40 -21.70
CA GLY A 34 19.49 -3.67 -22.30
C GLY A 34 19.32 -4.82 -21.30
N PHE A 35 19.75 -4.68 -20.03
CA PHE A 35 19.70 -5.78 -19.07
C PHE A 35 18.29 -6.34 -18.86
N ILE A 36 17.28 -5.47 -18.78
CA ILE A 36 15.88 -5.88 -18.63
C ILE A 36 15.39 -6.52 -19.92
N GLU A 37 15.69 -5.90 -21.07
CA GLU A 37 15.31 -6.39 -22.39
C GLU A 37 15.89 -7.79 -22.65
N ASP A 38 17.17 -8.02 -22.31
CA ASP A 38 17.84 -9.31 -22.43
C ASP A 38 17.17 -10.40 -21.59
N ILE A 39 16.70 -10.06 -20.38
CA ILE A 39 15.95 -10.98 -19.53
C ILE A 39 14.59 -11.29 -20.16
N LEU A 40 13.83 -10.26 -20.55
CA LEU A 40 12.48 -10.40 -21.09
C LEU A 40 12.48 -11.16 -22.43
N GLU A 41 13.50 -10.94 -23.26
CA GLU A 41 13.65 -11.58 -24.56
C GLU A 41 14.29 -12.97 -24.49
N SER A 42 14.75 -13.39 -23.31
CA SER A 42 15.39 -14.69 -23.13
C SER A 42 14.45 -15.85 -23.53
N PRO A 43 14.97 -16.93 -24.14
CA PRO A 43 14.15 -18.08 -24.52
C PRO A 43 13.35 -18.68 -23.35
N ARG A 44 13.93 -18.63 -22.15
CA ARG A 44 13.29 -19.05 -20.90
C ARG A 44 12.05 -18.22 -20.57
N VAL A 45 12.17 -16.89 -20.54
CA VAL A 45 11.03 -16.01 -20.23
C VAL A 45 9.95 -16.10 -21.32
N LYS A 46 10.34 -16.17 -22.59
CA LYS A 46 9.40 -16.39 -23.71
C LYS A 46 8.61 -17.68 -23.57
N LYS A 47 9.26 -18.78 -23.15
CA LYS A 47 8.58 -20.06 -22.88
C LYS A 47 7.55 -19.92 -21.76
N ILE A 48 7.89 -19.22 -20.68
CA ILE A 48 6.99 -18.98 -19.55
C ILE A 48 5.80 -18.11 -19.98
N HIS A 49 6.02 -17.03 -20.73
CA HIS A 49 4.94 -16.18 -21.25
C HIS A 49 3.99 -16.96 -22.17
N LYS A 50 4.55 -17.82 -23.04
CA LYS A 50 3.75 -18.70 -23.89
C LYS A 50 2.90 -19.66 -23.06
N TYR A 51 3.47 -20.26 -22.01
CA TYR A 51 2.72 -21.13 -21.11
C TYR A 51 1.56 -20.38 -20.43
N ILE A 52 1.79 -19.15 -19.94
CA ILE A 52 0.76 -18.31 -19.32
C ILE A 52 -0.37 -18.01 -20.31
N GLU A 53 -0.06 -17.71 -21.57
CA GLU A 53 -1.07 -17.45 -22.61
C GLU A 53 -1.88 -18.72 -22.93
N GLU A 54 -1.21 -19.87 -23.07
CA GLU A 54 -1.86 -21.16 -23.34
C GLU A 54 -2.78 -21.62 -22.20
N HIS A 55 -2.48 -21.24 -20.95
CA HIS A 55 -3.25 -21.60 -19.76
C HIS A 55 -4.03 -20.41 -19.17
N ARG A 56 -4.25 -19.36 -19.97
CA ARG A 56 -4.86 -18.09 -19.53
C ARG A 56 -6.19 -18.28 -18.81
N GLU A 57 -7.07 -19.14 -19.36
CA GLU A 57 -8.39 -19.39 -18.79
C GLU A 57 -8.33 -20.13 -17.44
N GLU A 58 -7.36 -21.03 -17.26
CA GLU A 58 -7.12 -21.71 -15.98
C GLU A 58 -6.60 -20.73 -14.92
N HIS A 59 -5.66 -19.86 -15.30
CA HIS A 59 -5.15 -18.81 -14.43
C HIS A 59 -6.24 -17.83 -14.00
N ILE A 60 -7.12 -17.42 -14.93
CA ILE A 60 -8.30 -16.58 -14.64
C ILE A 60 -9.26 -17.31 -13.69
N ALA A 61 -9.51 -18.60 -13.90
CA ALA A 61 -10.38 -19.37 -13.02
C ALA A 61 -9.86 -19.43 -11.58
N LYS A 62 -8.54 -19.56 -11.38
CA LYS A 62 -7.92 -19.48 -10.04
C LYS A 62 -8.08 -18.09 -9.41
N ILE A 63 -7.94 -17.02 -10.19
CA ILE A 63 -8.20 -15.65 -9.72
C ILE A 63 -9.66 -15.51 -9.28
N GLN A 64 -10.61 -15.99 -10.09
CA GLN A 64 -12.03 -15.97 -9.73
C GLN A 64 -12.35 -16.82 -8.49
N ARG A 65 -11.68 -17.98 -8.30
CA ARG A 65 -11.81 -18.80 -7.08
C ARG A 65 -11.54 -17.97 -5.82
N ASP A 66 -10.41 -17.27 -5.80
CA ASP A 66 -9.99 -16.48 -4.65
C ASP A 66 -10.89 -15.25 -4.44
N LEU A 67 -11.31 -14.60 -5.52
CA LEU A 67 -12.19 -13.43 -5.47
C LEU A 67 -13.61 -13.76 -5.00
N ARG A 68 -14.10 -14.97 -5.30
CA ARG A 68 -15.42 -15.42 -4.87
C ARG A 68 -15.48 -15.81 -3.40
N GLN A 69 -14.35 -16.19 -2.81
CA GLN A 69 -14.26 -16.44 -1.38
C GLN A 69 -14.36 -15.10 -0.62
N PRO A 70 -15.35 -14.87 0.25
CA PRO A 70 -15.42 -13.65 1.04
C PRO A 70 -14.27 -13.55 2.05
N SER A 71 -13.83 -12.34 2.39
CA SER A 71 -12.86 -12.07 3.47
C SER A 71 -12.92 -10.59 3.89
N VAL A 72 -14.05 -10.14 4.44
CA VAL A 72 -14.21 -8.76 4.92
C VAL A 72 -13.89 -8.71 6.41
N SER A 73 -12.73 -8.15 6.75
CA SER A 73 -12.15 -8.23 8.10
C SER A 73 -12.98 -7.46 9.13
N SER A 74 -13.42 -6.25 8.79
CA SER A 74 -14.29 -5.43 9.65
C SER A 74 -15.69 -6.01 9.88
N TRP A 75 -16.11 -6.99 9.06
CA TRP A 75 -17.39 -7.69 9.20
C TRP A 75 -17.25 -9.11 9.75
N ASN A 76 -16.02 -9.56 10.01
CA ASN A 76 -15.72 -10.94 10.36
C ASN A 76 -16.35 -11.95 9.37
N MET A 77 -16.26 -11.66 8.07
CA MET A 77 -16.91 -12.44 7.02
C MET A 77 -15.89 -13.22 6.20
N GLY A 78 -15.86 -14.54 6.33
CA GLY A 78 -15.11 -15.44 5.44
C GLY A 78 -13.58 -15.45 5.63
N ILE A 79 -13.08 -14.79 6.69
CA ILE A 79 -11.65 -14.60 6.92
C ILE A 79 -10.92 -15.92 7.17
N GLN A 80 -11.51 -16.80 7.99
CA GLN A 80 -10.94 -18.12 8.29
C GLN A 80 -10.87 -18.99 7.03
N GLU A 81 -11.95 -19.02 6.25
CA GLU A 81 -12.06 -19.80 5.02
C GLU A 81 -11.09 -19.29 3.94
N MET A 82 -10.87 -17.97 3.86
CA MET A 82 -9.86 -17.42 2.96
C MET A 82 -8.43 -17.74 3.40
N ALA A 83 -8.15 -17.73 4.71
CA ALA A 83 -6.84 -18.15 5.23
C ALA A 83 -6.56 -19.62 4.90
N GLU A 84 -7.57 -20.48 5.04
CA GLU A 84 -7.49 -21.89 4.64
C GLU A 84 -7.28 -22.05 3.13
N LEU A 85 -8.00 -21.30 2.31
CA LEU A 85 -7.84 -21.30 0.86
C LEU A 85 -6.42 -20.88 0.44
N MET A 86 -5.86 -19.85 1.08
CA MET A 86 -4.48 -19.42 0.88
C MET A 86 -3.49 -20.54 1.25
N ARG A 87 -3.69 -21.17 2.41
CA ARG A 87 -2.87 -22.31 2.85
C ARG A 87 -2.90 -23.46 1.85
N GLU A 88 -4.08 -23.85 1.36
CA GLU A 88 -4.20 -24.89 0.34
C GLU A 88 -3.51 -24.49 -0.96
N SER A 89 -3.58 -23.22 -1.35
CA SER A 89 -2.89 -22.70 -2.54
C SER A 89 -1.37 -22.83 -2.42
N PHE A 90 -0.81 -22.62 -1.23
CA PHE A 90 0.61 -22.82 -0.99
C PHE A 90 1.01 -24.31 -1.03
N LYS A 91 0.14 -25.21 -0.57
CA LYS A 91 0.35 -26.65 -0.73
C LYS A 91 0.28 -27.08 -2.20
N GLU A 92 -0.70 -26.58 -2.95
CA GLU A 92 -0.84 -26.79 -4.39
C GLU A 92 0.41 -26.32 -5.15
N LEU A 93 1.02 -25.19 -4.72
CA LEU A 93 2.28 -24.69 -5.27
C LEU A 93 3.49 -25.60 -4.97
N GLY A 94 3.37 -26.49 -3.98
CA GLY A 94 4.46 -27.36 -3.52
C GLY A 94 5.31 -26.76 -2.41
N CYS A 95 4.76 -25.84 -1.60
CA CYS A 95 5.46 -25.36 -0.40
C CYS A 95 5.69 -26.51 0.58
N LYS A 96 6.91 -26.55 1.14
CA LYS A 96 7.33 -27.54 2.14
C LYS A 96 6.66 -27.30 3.49
N GLU A 97 6.36 -26.05 3.80
CA GLU A 97 5.57 -25.63 4.94
C GLU A 97 4.40 -24.77 4.44
N ALA A 98 3.21 -24.97 5.01
CA ALA A 98 2.03 -24.15 4.76
C ALA A 98 1.07 -24.27 5.96
N GLU A 99 1.03 -23.23 6.79
CA GLU A 99 0.44 -23.26 8.13
C GLU A 99 -0.42 -22.02 8.38
N LEU A 100 -1.52 -22.21 9.13
CA LEU A 100 -2.23 -21.09 9.73
C LEU A 100 -1.50 -20.70 11.01
N VAL A 101 -1.19 -19.42 11.15
CA VAL A 101 -0.55 -18.86 12.34
C VAL A 101 -1.62 -18.22 13.21
N LYS A 102 -1.89 -18.80 14.37
CA LYS A 102 -2.85 -18.24 15.31
C LYS A 102 -2.34 -16.89 15.83
N THR A 103 -3.22 -15.89 15.82
CA THR A 103 -3.00 -14.59 16.45
C THR A 103 -4.11 -14.34 17.47
N ASP A 104 -4.05 -13.21 18.18
CA ASP A 104 -5.14 -12.72 19.02
C ASP A 104 -6.33 -12.19 18.20
N GLY A 105 -6.13 -11.90 16.91
CA GLY A 105 -7.16 -11.51 15.95
C GLY A 105 -7.40 -12.60 14.91
N TYR A 106 -7.33 -12.25 13.63
CA TYR A 106 -7.48 -13.21 12.53
C TYR A 106 -6.19 -14.00 12.24
N PRO A 107 -6.29 -15.27 11.80
CA PRO A 107 -5.11 -16.09 11.56
C PRO A 107 -4.22 -15.52 10.46
N GLY A 108 -2.91 -15.50 10.66
CA GLY A 108 -1.99 -15.32 9.54
C GLY A 108 -1.82 -16.61 8.73
N VAL A 109 -1.15 -16.52 7.59
CA VAL A 109 -0.67 -17.71 6.86
C VAL A 109 0.84 -17.62 6.69
N TRP A 110 1.53 -18.69 7.06
CA TRP A 110 2.94 -18.88 6.76
C TRP A 110 3.09 -19.95 5.69
N ALA A 111 3.96 -19.71 4.70
CA ALA A 111 4.39 -20.78 3.81
C ALA A 111 5.85 -20.62 3.40
N TRP A 112 6.49 -21.76 3.11
CA TRP A 112 7.87 -21.78 2.62
C TRP A 112 8.01 -22.72 1.43
N TYR A 113 8.37 -22.14 0.28
CA TYR A 113 8.80 -22.88 -0.90
C TYR A 113 10.32 -23.03 -0.89
N ASP A 114 10.79 -24.28 -0.73
CA ASP A 114 12.21 -24.65 -0.73
C ASP A 114 12.60 -25.20 -2.11
N ALA A 115 13.25 -24.36 -2.92
CA ALA A 115 13.72 -24.74 -4.25
C ALA A 115 15.11 -25.41 -4.23
N GLY A 116 15.73 -25.52 -3.05
CA GLY A 116 17.15 -25.79 -2.90
C GLY A 116 18.03 -24.71 -3.53
N ALA A 117 17.53 -23.48 -3.65
CA ALA A 117 18.24 -22.36 -4.27
C ALA A 117 19.19 -21.69 -3.25
N PRO A 118 20.29 -21.07 -3.70
CA PRO A 118 21.24 -20.40 -2.81
C PRO A 118 20.70 -19.09 -2.21
N LYS A 119 19.59 -18.56 -2.73
CA LYS A 119 19.01 -17.28 -2.32
C LYS A 119 17.54 -17.47 -1.96
N THR A 120 17.11 -16.75 -0.93
CA THR A 120 15.72 -16.72 -0.46
C THR A 120 15.20 -15.29 -0.54
N ILE A 121 13.96 -15.14 -1.00
CA ILE A 121 13.20 -13.90 -0.90
C ILE A 121 12.02 -14.09 0.05
N SER A 122 11.53 -12.98 0.60
CA SER A 122 10.24 -12.95 1.29
C SER A 122 9.20 -12.23 0.45
N THR A 123 7.93 -12.57 0.66
CA THR A 123 6.80 -11.85 0.09
C THR A 123 5.69 -11.69 1.11
N TYR A 124 5.08 -10.51 1.09
CA TYR A 124 3.91 -10.18 1.88
C TYR A 124 2.67 -10.28 1.01
N MET A 125 1.60 -10.82 1.58
CA MET A 125 0.28 -10.83 0.97
C MET A 125 -0.73 -10.46 2.05
N MET A 126 -1.77 -9.71 1.71
CA MET A 126 -2.95 -9.61 2.58
C MET A 126 -4.10 -10.30 1.89
N TYR A 127 -5.01 -10.91 2.63
CA TYR A 127 -6.13 -11.63 2.02
C TYR A 127 -7.48 -11.10 2.48
N ASP A 128 -7.53 -10.19 3.45
CA ASP A 128 -8.73 -9.46 3.78
C ASP A 128 -9.02 -8.33 2.79
N THR A 129 -10.24 -7.80 2.87
CA THR A 129 -10.76 -6.82 1.93
C THR A 129 -11.68 -5.83 2.63
N GLN A 130 -11.74 -4.60 2.12
CA GLN A 130 -12.70 -3.59 2.60
C GLN A 130 -14.17 -4.03 2.47
N PRO A 131 -15.08 -3.47 3.32
CA PRO A 131 -16.52 -3.50 3.10
C PRO A 131 -16.99 -3.06 1.71
N PHE A 132 -18.25 -3.36 1.42
CA PHE A 132 -18.91 -2.93 0.19
C PHE A 132 -20.41 -2.72 0.41
N ASN A 133 -21.05 -1.90 -0.42
CA ASN A 133 -22.50 -1.78 -0.48
C ASN A 133 -22.98 -2.31 -1.83
N GLU A 134 -23.60 -3.50 -1.87
CA GLU A 134 -23.98 -4.17 -3.11
C GLU A 134 -24.78 -3.29 -4.09
N LYS A 135 -25.57 -2.33 -3.57
CA LYS A 135 -26.39 -1.43 -4.40
C LYS A 135 -25.58 -0.44 -5.24
N GLU A 136 -24.33 -0.19 -4.86
CA GLU A 136 -23.41 0.71 -5.57
C GLU A 136 -22.62 0.00 -6.67
N TRP A 137 -22.75 -1.33 -6.79
CA TRP A 137 -21.95 -2.11 -7.73
C TRP A 137 -22.70 -2.40 -9.02
N SER A 138 -21.99 -2.25 -10.15
CA SER A 138 -22.47 -2.66 -11.47
C SER A 138 -22.47 -4.18 -11.69
N SER A 139 -21.76 -4.92 -10.84
CA SER A 139 -21.76 -6.39 -10.81
C SER A 139 -21.66 -6.87 -9.36
N PRO A 140 -22.31 -7.99 -8.96
CA PRO A 140 -22.24 -8.46 -7.59
C PRO A 140 -20.79 -8.59 -7.10
N PRO A 141 -20.42 -7.96 -5.97
CA PRO A 141 -19.03 -7.73 -5.58
C PRO A 141 -18.24 -9.01 -5.33
N LEU A 142 -18.90 -10.13 -5.01
CA LEU A 142 -18.28 -11.41 -4.73
C LEU A 142 -18.46 -12.44 -5.87
N ALA A 143 -19.00 -12.05 -7.02
CA ALA A 143 -19.20 -12.98 -8.14
C ALA A 143 -17.95 -13.16 -9.02
N ALA A 144 -17.06 -12.18 -9.04
CA ALA A 144 -15.88 -12.13 -9.92
C ALA A 144 -16.25 -12.28 -11.40
N ASN A 145 -17.29 -11.58 -11.84
CA ASN A 145 -17.79 -11.66 -13.20
C ASN A 145 -16.81 -11.00 -14.18
N ARG A 146 -16.63 -11.65 -15.33
CA ARG A 146 -15.96 -11.05 -16.49
C ARG A 146 -16.98 -10.18 -17.23
N VAL A 147 -16.63 -8.93 -17.47
CA VAL A 147 -17.47 -7.98 -18.20
C VAL A 147 -16.63 -7.24 -19.23
N LYS A 148 -17.26 -6.78 -20.30
CA LYS A 148 -16.62 -5.86 -21.24
C LYS A 148 -16.76 -4.43 -20.71
N MET A 149 -15.64 -3.72 -20.63
CA MET A 149 -15.56 -2.35 -20.15
C MET A 149 -14.54 -1.58 -21.01
N ASP A 150 -15.03 -0.67 -21.83
CA ASP A 150 -14.15 0.20 -22.61
C ASP A 150 -13.46 1.24 -21.70
N PRO A 151 -12.21 1.62 -21.98
CA PRO A 151 -11.35 1.15 -23.08
C PRO A 151 -10.53 -0.11 -22.74
N PHE A 152 -10.79 -0.77 -21.62
CA PHE A 152 -9.97 -1.85 -21.07
C PHE A 152 -10.25 -3.23 -21.67
N GLY A 153 -11.31 -3.36 -22.46
CA GLY A 153 -11.73 -4.64 -23.03
C GLY A 153 -12.39 -5.51 -21.98
N GLU A 154 -11.87 -6.70 -21.74
CA GLU A 154 -12.46 -7.62 -20.76
C GLU A 154 -11.82 -7.45 -19.37
N VAL A 155 -12.64 -7.23 -18.36
CA VAL A 155 -12.22 -7.01 -16.98
C VAL A 155 -12.98 -7.91 -16.00
N ILE A 156 -12.40 -8.20 -14.85
CA ILE A 156 -13.09 -8.85 -13.74
C ILE A 156 -13.56 -7.79 -12.75
N ILE A 157 -14.86 -7.75 -12.45
CA ILE A 157 -15.40 -6.91 -11.38
C ILE A 157 -15.63 -7.76 -10.14
N ALA A 158 -14.85 -7.47 -9.10
CA ALA A 158 -15.04 -8.02 -7.76
C ALA A 158 -14.33 -7.17 -6.69
N ARG A 159 -14.86 -7.22 -5.46
CA ARG A 159 -14.12 -6.87 -4.25
C ARG A 159 -12.91 -7.79 -4.14
N GLY A 160 -11.73 -7.23 -3.90
CA GLY A 160 -10.48 -7.98 -3.87
C GLY A 160 -9.73 -8.04 -5.21
N ALA A 161 -10.34 -7.62 -6.33
CA ALA A 161 -9.74 -7.80 -7.66
C ALA A 161 -8.41 -7.04 -7.84
N ILE A 162 -8.35 -5.83 -7.27
CA ILE A 162 -7.15 -4.98 -7.27
C ILE A 162 -6.49 -5.00 -5.88
N ASN A 163 -7.26 -4.73 -4.82
CA ASN A 163 -6.79 -4.77 -3.44
C ASN A 163 -7.43 -5.96 -2.69
N SER A 164 -6.79 -7.12 -2.59
CA SER A 164 -5.43 -7.48 -3.09
C SER A 164 -5.32 -8.90 -3.66
N LYS A 165 -6.42 -9.65 -3.64
CA LYS A 165 -6.44 -11.09 -4.00
C LYS A 165 -6.05 -11.34 -5.44
N GLY A 166 -6.45 -10.47 -6.38
CA GLY A 166 -6.06 -10.59 -7.78
C GLY A 166 -4.53 -10.62 -7.95
N PRO A 167 -3.81 -9.56 -7.54
CA PRO A 167 -2.35 -9.53 -7.54
C PRO A 167 -1.68 -10.71 -6.81
N ASN A 168 -2.19 -11.11 -5.64
CA ASN A 168 -1.67 -12.28 -4.92
C ASN A 168 -1.74 -13.55 -5.77
N ARG A 169 -2.92 -13.83 -6.35
CA ARG A 169 -3.10 -15.01 -7.20
C ARG A 169 -2.29 -14.92 -8.48
N MET A 170 -2.16 -13.73 -9.08
CA MET A 170 -1.31 -13.54 -10.25
C MET A 170 0.16 -13.88 -9.95
N PHE A 171 0.65 -13.51 -8.76
CA PHE A 171 2.00 -13.90 -8.32
C PHE A 171 2.15 -15.41 -8.16
N LEU A 172 1.16 -16.08 -7.56
CA LEU A 172 1.15 -17.54 -7.46
C LEU A 172 1.08 -18.22 -8.84
N ASN A 173 0.23 -17.74 -9.74
CA ASN A 173 0.14 -18.23 -11.12
C ASN A 173 1.49 -18.10 -11.85
N ALA A 174 2.21 -16.99 -11.66
CA ALA A 174 3.55 -16.82 -12.22
C ALA A 174 4.55 -17.83 -11.64
N CYS A 175 4.48 -18.09 -10.33
CA CYS A 175 5.31 -19.12 -9.70
C CYS A 175 5.01 -20.52 -10.28
N GLU A 176 3.73 -20.88 -10.39
CA GLU A 176 3.29 -22.15 -10.99
C GLU A 176 3.77 -22.29 -12.44
N ALA A 177 3.64 -21.24 -13.26
CA ALA A 177 4.10 -21.26 -14.66
C ALA A 177 5.61 -21.45 -14.77
N ILE A 178 6.40 -20.82 -13.88
CA ILE A 178 7.85 -21.03 -13.80
C ILE A 178 8.14 -22.49 -13.44
N ILE A 179 7.47 -23.04 -12.43
CA ILE A 179 7.64 -24.44 -12.01
C ILE A 179 7.27 -25.40 -13.15
N ALA A 180 6.18 -25.15 -13.87
CA ALA A 180 5.76 -25.97 -15.00
C ALA A 180 6.78 -25.94 -16.16
N CYS A 181 7.40 -24.79 -16.41
CA CYS A 181 8.37 -24.64 -17.51
C CYS A 181 9.79 -25.10 -17.15
N GLU A 182 10.21 -24.90 -15.91
CA GLU A 182 11.60 -25.03 -15.45
C GLU A 182 11.80 -26.12 -14.39
N GLY A 183 10.71 -26.77 -13.94
CA GLY A 183 10.69 -27.79 -12.89
C GLY A 183 10.72 -27.25 -11.46
N LYS A 184 11.24 -26.04 -11.23
CA LYS A 184 11.28 -25.38 -9.93
C LYS A 184 11.47 -23.86 -10.05
N LEU A 185 11.23 -23.14 -8.95
CA LEU A 185 11.57 -21.72 -8.87
C LEU A 185 13.10 -21.51 -8.82
N PRO A 186 13.61 -20.37 -9.34
CA PRO A 186 15.03 -20.02 -9.26
C PRO A 186 15.48 -19.55 -7.87
N LEU A 187 14.54 -19.37 -6.93
CA LEU A 187 14.74 -18.83 -5.59
C LEU A 187 13.87 -19.61 -4.60
N ASN A 188 14.27 -19.63 -3.33
CA ASN A 188 13.36 -20.01 -2.25
C ASN A 188 12.45 -18.82 -1.95
N ILE A 189 11.20 -19.08 -1.54
CA ILE A 189 10.24 -18.02 -1.20
C ILE A 189 9.62 -18.30 0.16
N MET A 190 9.68 -17.32 1.05
CA MET A 190 8.94 -17.30 2.31
C MET A 190 7.73 -16.37 2.16
N PHE A 191 6.53 -16.90 2.33
CA PHE A 191 5.27 -16.18 2.23
C PHE A 191 4.76 -15.88 3.64
N THR A 192 4.41 -14.63 3.87
CA THR A 192 3.72 -14.18 5.09
C THR A 192 2.43 -13.51 4.68
N CYS A 193 1.29 -14.01 5.17
CA CYS A 193 -0.02 -13.48 4.82
C CYS A 193 -0.75 -12.89 6.01
N ASP A 194 -1.34 -11.71 5.82
CA ASP A 194 -2.13 -10.96 6.80
C ASP A 194 -3.63 -11.03 6.49
N GLY A 195 -4.43 -11.16 7.55
CA GLY A 195 -5.89 -11.15 7.49
C GLY A 195 -6.52 -9.88 8.06
N GLU A 196 -5.72 -8.88 8.42
CA GLU A 196 -6.17 -7.65 9.09
C GLU A 196 -5.57 -6.38 8.48
N GLU A 197 -5.06 -6.41 7.24
CA GLU A 197 -4.37 -5.25 6.66
C GLU A 197 -5.32 -4.06 6.50
N GLU A 198 -6.56 -4.32 6.11
CA GLU A 198 -7.58 -3.28 5.94
C GLU A 198 -8.04 -2.69 7.30
N GLN A 199 -7.57 -3.27 8.42
CA GLN A 199 -7.72 -2.80 9.79
C GLN A 199 -6.39 -2.29 10.39
N GLY A 200 -5.34 -2.16 9.59
CA GLY A 200 -4.03 -1.64 10.02
C GLY A 200 -3.07 -2.70 10.59
N SER A 201 -3.30 -3.98 10.30
CA SER A 201 -2.40 -5.09 10.67
C SER A 201 -2.07 -5.20 12.17
N PRO A 202 -3.05 -5.04 13.10
CA PRO A 202 -2.77 -4.97 14.54
C PRO A 202 -2.01 -6.19 15.08
N HIS A 203 -2.27 -7.39 14.54
CA HIS A 203 -1.64 -8.63 15.01
C HIS A 203 -0.65 -9.25 14.03
N PHE A 204 -0.31 -8.58 12.92
CA PHE A 204 0.61 -9.17 11.92
C PHE A 204 2.00 -9.46 12.49
N HIS A 205 2.44 -8.69 13.49
CA HIS A 205 3.67 -8.97 14.25
C HIS A 205 3.68 -10.37 14.89
N GLN A 206 2.52 -10.92 15.26
CA GLN A 206 2.37 -12.28 15.82
C GLN A 206 2.54 -13.34 14.74
N VAL A 207 2.14 -13.05 13.49
CA VAL A 207 2.38 -13.91 12.33
C VAL A 207 3.87 -14.02 12.04
N LEU A 208 4.60 -12.91 12.14
CA LEU A 208 6.02 -12.85 11.87
C LEU A 208 6.87 -13.47 12.99
N ALA A 209 6.48 -13.28 14.25
CA ALA A 209 7.29 -13.59 15.43
C ALA A 209 7.94 -15.00 15.42
N PRO A 210 7.25 -16.10 15.06
CA PRO A 210 7.85 -17.43 15.02
C PRO A 210 8.94 -17.59 13.94
N TYR A 211 8.90 -16.75 12.89
CA TYR A 211 9.71 -16.88 11.69
C TYR A 211 10.71 -15.74 11.47
N ILE A 212 10.75 -14.72 12.35
CA ILE A 212 11.65 -13.55 12.23
C ILE A 212 13.10 -13.95 11.97
N SER A 213 13.61 -14.98 12.66
CA SER A 213 14.98 -15.45 12.47
C SER A 213 15.25 -15.95 11.04
N ARG A 214 14.28 -16.63 10.43
CA ARG A 214 14.33 -17.12 9.05
C ARG A 214 14.14 -15.98 8.06
N LEU A 215 13.19 -15.08 8.30
CA LEU A 215 12.93 -13.91 7.46
C LEU A 215 14.15 -13.00 7.35
N LYS A 216 14.95 -12.86 8.43
CA LYS A 216 16.22 -12.12 8.41
C LYS A 216 17.28 -12.69 7.45
N THR A 217 17.11 -13.93 6.98
CA THR A 217 18.01 -14.54 5.99
C THR A 217 17.66 -14.21 4.54
N CYS A 218 16.50 -13.58 4.30
CA CYS A 218 16.07 -13.21 2.97
C CYS A 218 16.98 -12.12 2.38
N ARG A 219 17.34 -12.26 1.11
CA ARG A 219 18.17 -11.28 0.39
C ARG A 219 17.38 -10.06 -0.07
N ALA A 220 16.07 -10.22 -0.25
CA ALA A 220 15.14 -9.19 -0.68
C ALA A 220 13.72 -9.50 -0.20
N HIS A 221 12.89 -8.46 -0.19
CA HIS A 221 11.45 -8.54 -0.01
C HIS A 221 10.78 -8.08 -1.31
N LEU A 222 9.81 -8.84 -1.79
CA LEU A 222 9.02 -8.51 -2.98
C LEU A 222 7.54 -8.61 -2.64
N SER A 223 6.83 -7.49 -2.76
CA SER A 223 5.37 -7.47 -2.63
C SER A 223 4.77 -7.26 -4.01
N ALA A 224 3.99 -8.22 -4.49
CA ALA A 224 3.22 -8.05 -5.71
C ALA A 224 2.01 -7.18 -5.41
N GLY A 225 1.73 -6.21 -6.28
CA GLY A 225 0.61 -5.29 -6.11
C GLY A 225 0.15 -4.70 -7.44
N PRO A 226 -1.06 -4.11 -7.47
CA PRO A 226 -1.59 -3.49 -8.66
C PRO A 226 -0.81 -2.22 -8.97
N SER A 227 0.01 -2.25 -10.01
CA SER A 227 0.96 -1.17 -10.31
C SER A 227 0.91 -0.67 -11.75
N GLN A 228 0.05 -1.26 -12.58
CA GLN A 228 -0.13 -0.84 -13.97
C GLN A 228 -1.16 0.29 -14.05
N ASN A 229 -0.76 1.41 -14.63
CA ASN A 229 -1.61 2.56 -14.92
C ASN A 229 -2.46 2.32 -16.17
N ARG A 230 -3.47 3.18 -16.38
CA ARG A 230 -4.42 3.09 -17.50
C ARG A 230 -3.76 3.14 -18.88
N ASP A 231 -2.58 3.72 -18.98
CA ASP A 231 -1.77 3.82 -20.21
C ASP A 231 -0.79 2.64 -20.40
N GLY A 232 -0.85 1.65 -19.52
CA GLY A 232 -0.05 0.41 -19.58
C GLY A 232 1.30 0.48 -18.87
N PHE A 233 1.71 1.64 -18.34
CA PHE A 233 2.97 1.77 -17.60
C PHE A 233 2.89 1.10 -16.22
N VAL A 234 3.95 0.40 -15.83
CA VAL A 234 4.07 -0.26 -14.53
C VAL A 234 4.97 0.56 -13.61
N ASN A 235 4.44 0.93 -12.45
CA ASN A 235 5.18 1.63 -11.41
C ASN A 235 5.84 0.64 -10.44
N MET A 236 7.05 0.96 -9.98
CA MET A 236 7.70 0.23 -8.89
C MET A 236 7.78 1.15 -7.68
N TYR A 237 7.14 0.76 -6.58
CA TYR A 237 7.19 1.48 -5.33
C TYR A 237 8.36 0.97 -4.49
N LEU A 238 9.15 1.91 -3.95
CA LEU A 238 10.34 1.61 -3.15
C LEU A 238 10.15 1.96 -1.67
N GLY A 239 8.95 2.40 -1.28
CA GLY A 239 8.62 2.75 0.09
C GLY A 239 7.16 3.17 0.23
N ASN A 240 6.67 3.15 1.47
CA ASN A 240 5.36 3.63 1.87
C ASN A 240 5.53 4.66 2.98
N LYS A 241 4.60 5.62 3.06
CA LYS A 241 4.50 6.51 4.23
C LYS A 241 3.93 5.73 5.40
N GLY A 242 4.38 6.06 6.62
CA GLY A 242 3.74 5.58 7.83
C GLY A 242 2.39 6.27 8.07
N ILE A 243 1.56 5.68 8.93
CA ILE A 243 0.30 6.25 9.37
C ILE A 243 0.17 6.12 10.89
N ALA A 244 -0.32 7.17 11.54
CA ALA A 244 -0.75 7.17 12.93
C ALA A 244 -2.16 7.75 12.99
N TYR A 245 -3.10 6.98 13.54
CA TYR A 245 -4.50 7.38 13.68
C TYR A 245 -4.79 7.74 15.13
N VAL A 246 -5.44 8.88 15.37
CA VAL A 246 -5.82 9.35 16.71
C VAL A 246 -7.28 9.74 16.69
N GLU A 247 -8.02 9.29 17.70
CA GLU A 247 -9.37 9.77 17.99
C GLU A 247 -9.33 10.86 19.08
N LEU A 248 -9.94 12.00 18.81
CA LEU A 248 -10.01 13.13 19.75
C LEU A 248 -11.45 13.34 20.21
N GLU A 249 -11.72 12.97 21.45
CA GLU A 249 -13.03 13.20 22.08
C GLU A 249 -13.04 14.47 22.93
N CYS A 250 -14.00 15.35 22.70
CA CYS A 250 -14.26 16.50 23.55
C CYS A 250 -15.65 16.42 24.19
N HIS A 251 -15.69 15.99 25.45
CA HIS A 251 -16.92 15.86 26.21
C HIS A 251 -16.96 16.83 27.40
N GLY A 252 -18.12 17.45 27.65
CA GLY A 252 -18.27 18.45 28.72
C GLY A 252 -17.95 17.91 30.11
N ARG A 253 -18.24 16.63 30.37
CA ARG A 253 -17.84 15.91 31.61
C ARG A 253 -16.33 15.86 31.84
N TYR A 254 -15.54 15.55 30.80
CA TYR A 254 -14.09 15.43 30.93
C TYR A 254 -13.44 16.82 30.98
N TRP A 255 -13.99 17.77 30.24
CA TRP A 255 -13.52 19.15 30.26
C TRP A 255 -13.92 19.90 31.54
N GLY A 256 -15.02 19.52 32.21
CA GLY A 256 -15.58 20.23 33.36
C GLY A 256 -16.33 21.52 33.00
N ARG A 257 -16.59 21.77 31.71
CA ARG A 257 -17.38 22.92 31.21
C ARG A 257 -18.38 22.48 30.14
N GLY A 258 -19.40 23.31 29.90
CA GLY A 258 -20.51 22.98 29.01
C GLY A 258 -21.44 21.92 29.60
N PRO A 259 -22.31 21.29 28.77
CA PRO A 259 -23.24 20.27 29.24
C PRO A 259 -22.54 19.05 29.86
N GLN A 260 -22.94 18.65 31.07
CA GLN A 260 -22.27 17.61 31.86
C GLN A 260 -22.92 16.22 31.75
N ARG A 261 -24.24 16.17 31.49
CA ARG A 261 -25.03 14.93 31.59
C ARG A 261 -25.93 14.67 30.38
N MET A 262 -26.48 15.71 29.78
CA MET A 262 -27.42 15.61 28.66
C MET A 262 -27.23 16.78 27.69
N PRO A 263 -27.65 16.65 26.42
CA PRO A 263 -27.73 17.78 25.51
C PRO A 263 -28.60 18.91 26.08
N ILE A 264 -28.26 20.16 25.78
CA ILE A 264 -28.97 21.35 26.27
C ILE A 264 -29.44 22.15 25.05
N HIS A 265 -30.62 22.77 25.18
CA HIS A 265 -31.17 23.66 24.16
C HIS A 265 -30.12 24.69 23.70
N SER A 266 -29.92 24.80 22.38
CA SER A 266 -28.81 25.55 21.76
C SER A 266 -28.75 27.02 22.16
N SER A 267 -29.91 27.67 22.43
CA SER A 267 -29.96 29.05 22.93
C SER A 267 -29.16 29.27 24.23
N ARG A 268 -28.97 28.22 25.05
CA ARG A 268 -28.20 28.29 26.28
C ARG A 268 -26.69 28.43 26.04
N LYS A 269 -26.20 28.29 24.79
CA LYS A 269 -24.81 28.62 24.43
C LYS A 269 -24.45 30.08 24.77
N ALA A 270 -25.43 30.97 24.87
CA ALA A 270 -25.23 32.33 25.35
C ALA A 270 -24.61 32.40 26.76
N ILE A 271 -24.83 31.38 27.59
CA ILE A 271 -24.36 31.31 28.99
C ILE A 271 -23.56 30.03 29.31
N LEU A 272 -23.49 29.07 28.39
CA LEU A 272 -22.79 27.80 28.55
C LEU A 272 -21.69 27.63 27.49
N ASP A 273 -20.66 26.87 27.82
CA ASP A 273 -19.66 26.44 26.86
C ASP A 273 -20.16 25.31 25.96
N SER A 274 -19.54 25.19 24.78
CA SER A 274 -19.80 24.08 23.85
C SER A 274 -18.52 23.26 23.67
N PRO A 275 -18.57 21.96 24.00
CA PRO A 275 -17.47 21.04 23.69
C PRO A 275 -17.15 20.98 22.20
N VAL A 276 -18.14 21.13 21.32
CA VAL A 276 -17.95 21.14 19.86
C VAL A 276 -17.10 22.33 19.43
N TRP A 277 -17.41 23.53 19.93
CA TRP A 277 -16.60 24.73 19.66
C TRP A 277 -15.18 24.60 20.21
N ARG A 278 -14.99 23.93 21.35
CA ARG A 278 -13.66 23.65 21.89
C ARG A 278 -12.87 22.69 21.00
N LEU A 279 -13.50 21.62 20.51
CA LEU A 279 -12.88 20.65 19.61
C LEU A 279 -12.42 21.32 18.32
N VAL A 280 -13.31 22.09 17.67
CA VAL A 280 -12.97 22.83 16.44
C VAL A 280 -11.79 23.77 16.66
N LYS A 281 -11.76 24.51 17.79
CA LYS A 281 -10.63 25.39 18.13
C LYS A 281 -9.34 24.63 18.39
N ALA A 282 -9.41 23.46 19.02
CA ALA A 282 -8.23 22.63 19.24
C ALA A 282 -7.66 22.13 17.91
N LEU A 283 -8.50 21.60 17.01
CA LEU A 283 -8.10 21.15 15.68
C LEU A 283 -7.50 22.30 14.86
N SER A 284 -8.09 23.50 14.90
CA SER A 284 -7.56 24.67 14.18
C SER A 284 -6.20 25.15 14.70
N THR A 285 -5.78 24.76 15.90
CA THR A 285 -4.44 25.11 16.42
C THR A 285 -3.34 24.16 15.93
N MET A 286 -3.72 23.01 15.35
CA MET A 286 -2.77 22.01 14.87
C MET A 286 -2.18 22.36 13.50
N VAL A 287 -2.78 23.31 12.80
CA VAL A 287 -2.40 23.74 11.46
C VAL A 287 -2.37 25.27 11.36
N ASP A 288 -1.68 25.80 10.37
CA ASP A 288 -1.64 27.24 10.09
C ASP A 288 -2.96 27.77 9.54
N GLU A 289 -3.02 29.07 9.24
CA GLU A 289 -4.22 29.73 8.74
C GLU A 289 -4.74 29.13 7.42
N THR A 290 -3.86 28.51 6.63
CA THR A 290 -4.21 27.84 5.37
C THR A 290 -4.71 26.42 5.59
N GLY A 291 -4.35 25.81 6.72
CA GLY A 291 -4.55 24.39 7.00
C GLY A 291 -3.44 23.48 6.45
N ASN A 292 -2.48 24.02 5.70
CA ASN A 292 -1.51 23.22 4.93
C ASN A 292 -0.20 22.96 5.68
N LYS A 293 0.11 23.76 6.71
CA LYS A 293 1.31 23.55 7.54
C LYS A 293 0.92 23.11 8.94
N ILE A 294 1.58 22.07 9.44
CA ILE A 294 1.33 21.51 10.78
C ILE A 294 2.09 22.36 11.81
N LEU A 295 1.43 22.72 12.90
CA LEU A 295 1.97 23.60 13.95
C LEU A 295 2.25 22.87 15.27
N ILE A 296 2.07 21.55 15.30
CA ILE A 296 2.36 20.73 16.48
C ILE A 296 3.86 20.81 16.78
N GLU A 297 4.20 21.17 18.02
CA GLU A 297 5.59 21.28 18.48
C GLU A 297 6.34 19.95 18.30
N GLY A 298 7.55 20.01 17.75
CA GLY A 298 8.41 18.85 17.49
C GLY A 298 7.98 17.95 16.32
N TYR A 299 6.89 18.29 15.61
CA TYR A 299 6.33 17.43 14.57
C TYR A 299 7.32 17.10 13.43
N TYR A 300 8.18 18.04 13.05
CA TYR A 300 9.14 17.87 11.94
C TYR A 300 10.52 17.37 12.39
N ASP A 301 10.78 17.24 13.69
CA ASP A 301 12.14 17.04 14.22
C ASP A 301 12.76 15.70 13.80
N ALA A 302 11.93 14.68 13.58
CA ALA A 302 12.36 13.34 13.21
C ALA A 302 12.38 13.11 11.68
N ILE A 303 12.04 14.11 10.87
CA ILE A 303 12.04 13.94 9.40
C ILE A 303 13.47 13.87 8.90
N VAL A 304 13.79 12.75 8.24
CA VAL A 304 15.07 12.54 7.58
C VAL A 304 15.00 13.15 6.18
N PRO A 305 15.93 14.04 5.78
CA PRO A 305 15.95 14.57 4.43
C PRO A 305 16.35 13.48 3.42
N PRO A 306 15.91 13.59 2.15
CA PRO A 306 16.25 12.62 1.12
C PRO A 306 17.75 12.60 0.82
N THR A 307 18.26 11.42 0.52
CA THR A 307 19.61 11.17 0.00
C THR A 307 19.73 11.61 -1.46
N GLU A 308 20.97 11.74 -1.95
CA GLU A 308 21.22 12.10 -3.36
C GLU A 308 20.61 11.09 -4.34
N GLU A 309 20.64 9.79 -4.01
CA GLU A 309 20.02 8.74 -4.81
C GLU A 309 18.50 8.90 -4.89
N GLU A 310 17.83 9.16 -3.77
CA GLU A 310 16.38 9.39 -3.73
C GLU A 310 15.98 10.64 -4.52
N VAL A 311 16.77 11.72 -4.41
CA VAL A 311 16.57 12.93 -5.22
C VAL A 311 16.71 12.62 -6.72
N MET A 312 17.71 11.83 -7.13
CA MET A 312 17.87 11.42 -8.53
C MET A 312 16.69 10.57 -9.03
N LEU A 313 16.19 9.63 -8.21
CA LEU A 313 15.04 8.79 -8.55
C LEU A 313 13.77 9.63 -8.73
N VAL A 314 13.48 10.56 -7.82
CA VAL A 314 12.31 11.45 -7.92
C VAL A 314 12.43 12.38 -9.13
N ASN A 315 13.61 12.95 -9.39
CA ASN A 315 13.81 13.76 -10.59
C ASN A 315 13.64 12.96 -11.88
N THR A 316 14.04 11.68 -11.89
CA THR A 316 13.81 10.78 -13.03
C THR A 316 12.33 10.50 -13.23
N LEU A 317 11.58 10.25 -12.15
CA LEU A 317 10.12 10.11 -12.17
C LEU A 317 9.46 11.37 -12.76
N ILE A 318 9.83 12.55 -12.25
CA ILE A 318 9.30 13.84 -12.73
C ILE A 318 9.62 14.03 -14.22
N ALA A 319 10.87 13.81 -14.64
CA ALA A 319 11.28 14.02 -16.03
C ALA A 319 10.59 13.07 -17.01
N ARG A 320 10.36 11.82 -16.59
CA ARG A 320 9.79 10.78 -17.46
C ARG A 320 8.28 10.83 -17.56
N PHE A 321 7.60 11.14 -16.46
CA PHE A 321 6.14 11.05 -16.38
C PHE A 321 5.45 12.41 -16.24
N GLY A 322 6.14 13.42 -15.68
CA GLY A 322 5.58 14.76 -15.46
C GLY A 322 4.22 14.69 -14.76
N GLU A 323 3.23 15.44 -15.25
CA GLU A 323 1.88 15.45 -14.67
C GLU A 323 1.19 14.08 -14.69
N ARG A 324 1.59 13.15 -15.57
CA ARG A 324 0.97 11.82 -15.66
C ARG A 324 1.17 10.99 -14.40
N ALA A 325 2.22 11.27 -13.63
CA ALA A 325 2.46 10.60 -12.36
C ALA A 325 1.35 10.85 -11.33
N LEU A 326 0.59 11.95 -11.48
CA LEU A 326 -0.53 12.35 -10.61
C LEU A 326 -1.83 12.51 -11.42
N ALA A 327 -2.00 11.74 -12.50
CA ALA A 327 -3.12 11.91 -13.42
C ALA A 327 -4.48 11.76 -12.73
N SER A 328 -4.63 10.76 -11.86
CA SER A 328 -5.84 10.52 -11.06
C SER A 328 -6.21 11.72 -10.19
N GLU A 329 -5.23 12.27 -9.47
CA GLU A 329 -5.41 13.41 -8.59
C GLU A 329 -5.74 14.65 -9.44
N ARG A 330 -5.04 14.83 -10.56
CA ARG A 330 -5.21 15.97 -11.46
C ARG A 330 -6.58 16.00 -12.12
N GLU A 331 -7.15 14.84 -12.45
CA GLU A 331 -8.53 14.73 -12.96
C GLU A 331 -9.56 15.23 -11.94
N ASN A 332 -9.23 15.20 -10.64
CA ASN A 332 -10.13 15.56 -9.55
C ASN A 332 -9.88 16.95 -8.96
N VAL A 333 -8.80 17.65 -9.34
CA VAL A 333 -8.46 18.98 -8.79
C VAL A 333 -8.11 20.01 -9.87
N LYS A 334 -8.50 21.27 -9.65
CA LYS A 334 -8.18 22.38 -10.58
C LYS A 334 -6.80 23.00 -10.34
N VAL A 335 -6.35 23.02 -9.08
CA VAL A 335 -5.06 23.57 -8.65
C VAL A 335 -4.47 22.67 -7.58
N TRP A 336 -3.14 22.62 -7.52
CA TRP A 336 -2.44 21.92 -6.44
C TRP A 336 -2.40 22.79 -5.18
N MET A 337 -2.13 22.14 -4.04
CA MET A 337 -1.90 22.86 -2.78
C MET A 337 -0.79 23.91 -2.98
N ASN A 338 -0.98 25.12 -2.46
CA ASN A 338 -0.04 26.25 -2.58
C ASN A 338 0.32 26.64 -4.04
N ASP A 339 -0.56 26.38 -5.01
CA ASP A 339 -0.35 26.66 -6.43
C ASP A 339 0.92 26.00 -7.01
N TRP A 340 1.34 24.86 -6.44
CA TRP A 340 2.49 24.11 -6.91
C TRP A 340 2.37 23.70 -8.38
N SER A 341 3.52 23.61 -9.05
CA SER A 341 3.65 22.84 -10.28
C SER A 341 3.48 21.35 -9.99
N ALA A 342 3.23 20.53 -11.03
CA ALA A 342 3.16 19.08 -10.86
C ALA A 342 4.47 18.48 -10.33
N ALA A 343 5.63 19.05 -10.72
CA ALA A 343 6.93 18.61 -10.22
C ALA A 343 7.08 18.84 -8.71
N GLU A 344 6.67 20.01 -8.23
CA GLU A 344 6.65 20.32 -6.78
C GLU A 344 5.64 19.42 -6.05
N ALA A 345 4.45 19.20 -6.62
CA ALA A 345 3.45 18.31 -6.03
C ALA A 345 3.98 16.87 -5.88
N ILE A 346 4.69 16.33 -6.87
CA ILE A 346 5.35 15.01 -6.79
C ILE A 346 6.39 15.00 -5.67
N TRP A 347 7.23 16.04 -5.59
CA TRP A 347 8.25 16.14 -4.55
C TRP A 347 7.64 16.10 -3.14
N HIS A 348 6.63 16.95 -2.90
CA HIS A 348 5.94 17.03 -1.61
C HIS A 348 5.15 15.74 -1.31
N LEU A 349 4.55 15.10 -2.31
CA LEU A 349 3.86 13.82 -2.10
C LEU A 349 4.82 12.76 -1.56
N VAL A 350 6.04 12.69 -2.11
CA VAL A 350 7.04 11.69 -1.74
C VAL A 350 7.67 11.99 -0.38
N PHE A 351 8.10 13.23 -0.12
CA PHE A 351 8.96 13.54 1.03
C PHE A 351 8.26 14.26 2.20
N ASP A 352 7.13 14.94 1.98
CA ASP A 352 6.48 15.65 3.07
C ASP A 352 5.52 14.74 3.83
N THR A 353 5.21 15.09 5.08
CA THR A 353 4.20 14.41 5.89
C THR A 353 2.85 15.13 5.83
N THR A 354 1.78 14.46 6.23
CA THR A 354 0.41 15.03 6.23
C THR A 354 -0.30 14.81 7.56
N LEU A 355 -1.17 15.74 7.95
CA LEU A 355 -2.14 15.60 9.03
C LEU A 355 -3.52 15.87 8.43
N ASN A 356 -4.46 14.94 8.57
CA ASN A 356 -5.79 15.05 7.97
C ASN A 356 -6.90 14.73 8.98
N ILE A 357 -8.08 15.28 8.73
CA ILE A 357 -9.31 14.97 9.48
C ILE A 357 -10.11 13.98 8.65
N ASN A 358 -10.11 12.71 9.05
CA ASN A 358 -10.86 11.68 8.35
C ASN A 358 -12.37 11.71 8.66
N GLY A 359 -12.75 12.32 9.79
CA GLY A 359 -14.14 12.53 10.16
C GLY A 359 -14.26 13.46 11.37
N ILE A 360 -15.35 14.23 11.41
CA ILE A 360 -15.74 15.03 12.57
C ILE A 360 -17.25 14.88 12.77
N TRP A 361 -17.67 14.45 13.96
CA TRP A 361 -19.09 14.32 14.29
C TRP A 361 -19.39 15.00 15.63
N ALA A 362 -20.54 15.67 15.69
CA ALA A 362 -21.05 16.29 16.90
C ALA A 362 -22.53 16.67 16.74
N GLY A 363 -23.28 16.67 17.85
CA GLY A 363 -24.67 17.14 17.87
C GLY A 363 -25.64 16.20 17.12
N TYR A 364 -26.72 16.77 16.60
CA TYR A 364 -27.72 16.06 15.81
C TYR A 364 -27.34 16.07 14.32
N THR A 365 -27.27 14.90 13.70
CA THR A 365 -26.84 14.72 12.29
C THR A 365 -27.96 14.21 11.38
N GLY A 366 -29.20 14.13 11.88
CA GLY A 366 -30.37 13.69 11.12
C GLY A 366 -31.16 14.84 10.48
N PRO A 367 -32.25 14.54 9.76
CA PRO A 367 -33.14 15.57 9.23
C PRO A 367 -33.92 16.26 10.37
N GLY A 368 -33.74 17.57 10.52
CA GLY A 368 -34.39 18.37 11.58
C GLY A 368 -33.41 19.30 12.29
N SER A 369 -33.83 19.87 13.42
CA SER A 369 -33.02 20.74 14.28
C SER A 369 -33.01 20.29 15.73
#